data_AF-A0A2N4YAS7-F1
#
_entry.id   AF-A0A2N4YAS7-F1
#
_cell.length_a   1.000
_cell.length_b   1.000
_cell.length_c   1.000
_cell.angle_alpha   90.00
_cell.angle_beta   90.00
_cell.angle_gamma   90.00
#
_symmetry.space_group_name_H-M   'P 1'
#
loop_
_entity.id
_entity.type
_entity.pdbx_description
1 polymer ?
#
loop_
_entity_poly.entity_id
_entity_poly.type
_entity_poly.pdbx_seq_one_letter_code
_entity_poly.pdbx_strand_id
1 'polypeptide(L)'
;MRGWRGDRSKALACFCCSSSLSAPSVVGPDRTGIRYRRCRPNDIHLRGRLWTLAGERRLFGYRRPHVLLRREGHSVNHKKTQRIYLEEGLFMRKWKGRKKAGGAREPALSVVMLNAGWSVDFIHDQFAYGQRFCIFNFIDDVTKECLAAVVDTAISGCHVARELKTLIERHGKPGLIVSYHGTEFTSNAMLAWSEEAWVP
;
A
#
# COMPACT_ATOMS: atom_id res chain seq x y z
N MET A 1 -17.15 5.68 -19.21
CA MET A 1 -16.23 6.12 -20.28
C MET A 1 -15.49 7.38 -19.83
N ARG A 2 -14.16 7.32 -19.63
CA ARG A 2 -13.32 8.52 -19.47
C ARG A 2 -12.02 8.26 -20.24
N GLY A 3 -11.67 9.23 -21.08
CA GLY A 3 -10.76 9.10 -22.20
C GLY A 3 -9.32 8.78 -21.80
N TRP A 4 -8.73 7.86 -22.56
CA TRP A 4 -7.29 7.74 -22.68
C TRP A 4 -6.86 8.64 -23.83
N ARG A 5 -6.26 9.78 -23.50
CA ARG A 5 -5.73 10.72 -24.50
C ARG A 5 -4.70 9.98 -25.36
N GLY A 6 -4.90 10.07 -26.67
CA GLY A 6 -3.84 9.86 -27.64
C GLY A 6 -2.73 10.90 -27.44
N ASP A 7 -1.51 10.52 -27.79
CA ASP A 7 -0.84 11.05 -28.96
C ASP A 7 0.63 10.60 -28.93
N ARG A 8 1.05 9.92 -30.00
CA ARG A 8 2.13 10.39 -30.89
C ARG A 8 2.63 9.26 -31.75
N SER A 9 2.13 9.27 -32.97
CA SER A 9 2.88 8.99 -34.18
C SER A 9 4.36 9.35 -34.01
N LYS A 10 5.22 8.34 -33.97
CA LYS A 10 6.58 8.46 -34.49
C LYS A 10 6.75 7.35 -35.52
N ALA A 11 6.31 7.68 -36.74
CA ALA A 11 6.88 7.10 -37.92
C ALA A 11 8.38 7.42 -37.91
N LEU A 12 9.19 6.49 -37.44
CA LEU A 12 10.58 6.41 -37.86
C LEU A 12 10.55 5.42 -39.02
N ALA A 13 10.65 5.97 -40.23
CA ALA A 13 10.96 5.20 -41.41
C ALA A 13 12.26 4.44 -41.13
N CYS A 14 12.15 3.14 -40.84
CA CYS A 14 13.27 2.23 -41.04
C CYS A 14 13.38 2.05 -42.54
N PHE A 15 14.43 2.64 -43.11
CA PHE A 15 14.82 2.44 -44.49
C PHE A 15 14.94 0.93 -44.72
N CYS A 16 13.96 0.36 -45.40
CA CYS A 16 13.97 -1.04 -45.81
C CYS A 16 15.07 -1.16 -46.86
N CYS A 17 16.14 -1.90 -46.57
CA CYS A 17 17.10 -2.26 -47.58
C CYS A 17 16.47 -3.38 -48.42
N SER A 18 15.56 -3.00 -49.31
CA SER A 18 15.06 -3.84 -50.38
C SER A 18 16.24 -4.11 -51.32
N SER A 19 16.58 -5.38 -51.45
CA SER A 19 17.63 -5.84 -52.34
C SER A 19 17.23 -5.61 -53.79
N SER A 20 17.82 -4.63 -54.45
CA SER A 20 17.94 -4.60 -55.92
C SER A 20 19.17 -3.79 -56.31
N LEU A 21 20.08 -4.48 -56.99
CA LEU A 21 21.41 -4.06 -57.42
C LEU A 21 21.39 -2.79 -58.29
N SER A 22 22.29 -1.83 -58.03
CA SER A 22 23.35 -1.36 -58.96
C SER A 22 24.07 -0.08 -58.48
N ALA A 23 25.40 -0.23 -58.23
CA ALA A 23 26.51 0.75 -58.19
C ALA A 23 26.58 1.87 -57.10
N PRO A 24 27.78 2.44 -56.80
CA PRO A 24 29.16 1.98 -56.99
C PRO A 24 29.91 1.73 -55.66
N SER A 25 31.15 1.23 -55.77
CA SER A 25 32.07 0.83 -54.70
C SER A 25 32.23 1.87 -53.58
N VAL A 26 31.43 1.75 -52.53
CA VAL A 26 31.72 2.37 -51.23
C VAL A 26 32.66 1.42 -50.48
N VAL A 27 33.81 1.94 -50.07
CA VAL A 27 34.75 1.27 -49.17
C VAL A 27 33.95 0.75 -47.97
N GLY A 28 33.80 -0.58 -47.88
CA GLY A 28 33.05 -1.21 -46.81
C GLY A 28 33.70 -0.89 -45.46
N PRO A 29 32.92 -0.60 -44.41
CA PRO A 29 33.48 -0.34 -43.09
C PRO A 29 34.30 -1.55 -42.63
N ASP A 30 35.43 -1.26 -41.96
CA ASP A 30 36.30 -2.26 -41.36
C ASP A 30 35.48 -3.26 -40.53
N ARG A 31 35.69 -4.57 -40.77
CA ARG A 31 34.92 -5.65 -40.12
C ARG A 31 34.99 -5.58 -38.59
N THR A 32 36.09 -5.04 -38.06
CA THR A 32 36.32 -4.82 -36.62
C THR A 32 35.50 -3.67 -36.02
N GLY A 33 35.01 -2.74 -36.86
CA GLY A 33 34.16 -1.61 -36.44
C GLY A 33 32.65 -1.89 -36.48
N ILE A 34 32.22 -2.99 -37.09
CA ILE A 34 30.80 -3.34 -37.21
C ILE A 34 30.30 -3.90 -35.87
N ARG A 35 29.89 -3.02 -34.96
CA ARG A 35 29.19 -3.42 -33.74
C ARG A 35 27.82 -3.98 -34.11
N TYR A 36 27.54 -5.20 -33.68
CA TYR A 36 26.24 -5.82 -33.83
C TYR A 36 25.14 -4.95 -33.20
N ARG A 37 24.32 -4.33 -34.05
CA ARG A 37 23.12 -3.62 -33.62
C ARG A 37 21.96 -4.61 -33.70
N ARG A 38 21.45 -5.05 -32.55
CA ARG A 38 20.24 -5.90 -32.48
C ARG A 38 19.05 -5.14 -33.09
N CYS A 39 18.77 -5.36 -34.37
CA CYS A 39 17.46 -5.05 -34.95
C CYS A 39 16.46 -6.07 -34.39
N ARG A 40 15.52 -5.60 -33.58
CA ARG A 40 14.49 -6.45 -33.00
C ARG A 40 13.42 -6.70 -34.06
N PRO A 41 12.95 -7.95 -34.25
CA PRO A 41 11.79 -8.22 -35.09
C PRO A 41 10.60 -7.38 -34.62
N ASN A 42 9.80 -6.92 -35.57
CA ASN A 42 8.65 -6.10 -35.27
C ASN A 42 7.56 -6.95 -34.60
N ASP A 43 7.49 -6.89 -33.27
CA ASP A 43 6.58 -7.70 -32.45
C ASP A 43 5.11 -7.20 -32.48
N ILE A 44 4.68 -6.49 -33.55
CA ILE A 44 3.36 -5.82 -33.65
C ILE A 44 2.23 -6.79 -33.38
N HIS A 45 2.24 -7.94 -34.05
CA HIS A 45 1.17 -8.93 -33.92
C HIS A 45 1.05 -9.47 -32.49
N LEU A 46 2.20 -9.75 -31.86
CA LEU A 46 2.25 -10.26 -30.49
C LEU A 46 1.80 -9.19 -29.47
N ARG A 47 2.20 -7.93 -29.68
CA ARG A 47 1.76 -6.79 -28.87
C ARG A 47 0.25 -6.60 -28.96
N GLY A 48 -0.31 -6.62 -30.17
CA GLY A 48 -1.76 -6.52 -30.41
C GLY A 48 -2.56 -7.61 -29.70
N ARG A 49 -2.17 -8.89 -29.86
CA ARG A 49 -2.86 -10.01 -29.18
C ARG A 49 -2.76 -9.92 -27.66
N LEU A 50 -1.59 -9.56 -27.15
CA LEU A 50 -1.36 -9.41 -25.71
C LEU A 50 -2.18 -8.24 -25.13
N TRP A 51 -2.43 -7.20 -25.92
CA TRP A 51 -3.34 -6.09 -25.60
C TRP A 51 -4.80 -6.55 -25.52
N THR A 52 -5.28 -7.32 -26.50
CA THR A 52 -6.62 -7.91 -26.50
C THR A 52 -6.85 -8.78 -25.27
N LEU A 53 -5.92 -9.71 -24.97
CA LEU A 53 -6.02 -10.62 -23.83
C LEU A 53 -5.97 -9.89 -22.47
N ALA A 54 -5.20 -8.80 -22.38
CA ALA A 54 -5.17 -7.96 -21.19
C ALA A 54 -6.45 -7.12 -21.03
N GLY A 55 -7.08 -6.72 -22.15
CA GLY A 55 -8.32 -5.95 -22.19
C GLY A 55 -9.55 -6.75 -21.76
N GLU A 56 -9.67 -8.00 -22.19
CA GLU A 56 -10.78 -8.90 -21.85
C GLU A 56 -10.86 -9.21 -20.35
N ARG A 57 -9.71 -9.34 -19.68
CA ARG A 57 -9.63 -9.70 -18.26
C ARG A 57 -8.58 -8.88 -17.53
N ARG A 58 -9.01 -7.68 -17.12
CA ARG A 58 -8.19 -6.63 -16.49
C ARG A 58 -7.41 -7.04 -15.22
N LEU A 59 -7.74 -8.16 -14.57
CA LEU A 59 -7.10 -8.62 -13.32
C LEU A 59 -5.94 -9.61 -13.52
N PHE A 60 -5.48 -9.83 -14.75
CA PHE A 60 -4.40 -10.78 -15.02
C PHE A 60 -3.03 -10.13 -15.12
N GLY A 61 -2.06 -10.66 -14.35
CA GLY A 61 -0.63 -10.38 -14.55
C GLY A 61 -0.04 -11.20 -15.71
N TYR A 62 1.15 -10.82 -16.20
CA TYR A 62 1.78 -11.35 -17.43
C TYR A 62 1.78 -12.89 -17.59
N ARG A 63 1.79 -13.66 -16.50
CA ARG A 63 1.76 -15.13 -16.50
C ARG A 63 0.48 -15.70 -17.12
N ARG A 64 -0.68 -15.07 -16.88
CA ARG A 64 -1.97 -15.57 -17.40
C ARG A 64 -2.12 -15.32 -18.91
N PRO A 65 -1.90 -14.10 -19.44
CA PRO A 65 -1.84 -13.87 -20.88
C PRO A 65 -0.77 -14.73 -21.56
N HIS A 66 0.36 -15.04 -20.90
CA HIS A 66 1.35 -15.97 -21.45
C HIS A 66 0.79 -17.37 -21.73
N VAL A 67 0.01 -17.93 -20.79
CA VAL A 67 -0.62 -19.25 -20.97
C VAL A 67 -1.67 -19.20 -22.08
N LEU A 68 -2.45 -18.13 -22.17
CA LEU A 68 -3.46 -17.94 -23.22
C LEU A 68 -2.80 -17.85 -24.61
N LEU A 69 -1.72 -17.06 -24.73
CA LEU A 69 -0.93 -16.98 -25.95
C LEU A 69 -0.38 -18.35 -26.38
N ARG A 70 0.09 -19.18 -25.43
CA ARG A 70 0.52 -20.55 -25.75
C ARG A 70 -0.62 -21.44 -26.25
N ARG A 71 -1.82 -21.31 -25.69
CA ARG A 71 -3.02 -22.05 -26.14
C ARG A 71 -3.45 -21.65 -27.54
N GLU A 72 -3.23 -20.39 -27.91
CA GLU A 72 -3.45 -19.85 -29.26
C GLU A 72 -2.33 -20.23 -30.25
N GLY A 73 -1.35 -21.05 -29.85
CA GLY A 73 -0.26 -21.52 -30.71
C GLY A 73 0.94 -20.59 -30.79
N HIS A 74 0.99 -19.50 -30.01
CA HIS A 74 2.17 -18.63 -29.97
C HIS A 74 3.31 -19.27 -29.16
N SER A 75 4.33 -19.77 -29.86
CA SER A 75 5.55 -20.34 -29.29
C SER A 75 6.55 -19.25 -28.84
N VAL A 76 6.16 -18.46 -27.84
CA VAL A 76 6.97 -17.34 -27.32
C VAL A 76 7.56 -17.72 -25.95
N ASN A 77 8.79 -17.30 -25.67
CA ASN A 77 9.38 -17.46 -24.33
C ASN A 77 8.66 -16.52 -23.33
N HIS A 78 8.38 -17.01 -22.12
CA HIS A 78 7.77 -16.23 -21.03
C HIS A 78 8.50 -14.90 -20.76
N LYS A 79 9.83 -14.87 -20.91
CA LYS A 79 10.64 -13.64 -20.76
C LYS A 79 10.26 -12.58 -21.81
N LYS A 80 9.97 -12.99 -23.04
CA LYS A 80 9.55 -12.08 -24.12
C LYS A 80 8.14 -11.56 -23.87
N THR A 81 7.23 -12.40 -23.41
CA THR A 81 5.88 -11.97 -22.98
C THR A 81 5.95 -10.97 -21.82
N GLN A 82 6.76 -11.25 -20.79
CA GLN A 82 6.94 -10.35 -19.66
C GLN A 82 7.54 -9.00 -20.09
N ARG A 83 8.58 -9.01 -20.94
CA ARG A 83 9.19 -7.79 -21.47
C ARG A 83 8.17 -6.93 -22.21
N ILE A 84 7.43 -7.51 -23.16
CA ILE A 84 6.42 -6.78 -23.93
C ILE A 84 5.30 -6.27 -23.02
N TYR A 85 4.84 -7.08 -22.08
CA TYR A 85 3.81 -6.69 -21.12
C TYR A 85 4.22 -5.47 -20.26
N LEU A 86 5.51 -5.37 -19.90
CA LEU A 86 6.07 -4.20 -19.20
C LEU A 86 6.27 -2.99 -20.13
N GLU A 87 6.80 -3.20 -21.34
CA GLU A 87 6.99 -2.15 -22.35
C GLU A 87 5.66 -1.48 -22.74
N GLU A 88 4.57 -2.25 -22.83
CA GLU A 88 3.21 -1.78 -23.15
C GLU A 88 2.46 -1.22 -21.93
N GLY A 89 3.09 -1.19 -20.74
CA GLY A 89 2.48 -0.64 -19.53
C GLY A 89 1.24 -1.40 -19.04
N LEU A 90 1.12 -2.68 -19.39
CA LEU A 90 -0.08 -3.49 -19.10
C LEU A 90 -0.16 -3.97 -17.65
N PHE A 91 0.84 -3.62 -16.83
CA PHE A 91 0.81 -3.90 -15.41
C PHE A 91 -0.30 -3.09 -14.71
N MET A 92 -1.10 -3.77 -13.92
CA MET A 92 -2.05 -3.10 -13.05
C MET A 92 -1.30 -2.19 -12.07
N ARG A 93 -1.72 -0.94 -11.99
CA ARG A 93 -1.35 -0.08 -10.87
C ARG A 93 -1.98 -0.68 -9.61
N LYS A 94 -1.17 -1.19 -8.69
CA LYS A 94 -1.65 -1.61 -7.37
C LYS A 94 -2.50 -0.48 -6.80
N TRP A 95 -3.75 -0.78 -6.44
CA TRP A 95 -4.63 0.20 -5.83
C TRP A 95 -4.01 0.57 -4.48
N LYS A 96 -3.37 1.75 -4.40
CA LYS A 96 -2.94 2.29 -3.11
C LYS A 96 -4.25 2.59 -2.37
N GLY A 97 -4.50 1.88 -1.27
CA GLY A 97 -5.67 2.13 -0.43
C GLY A 97 -5.81 3.64 -0.17
N ARG A 98 -7.05 4.12 -0.11
CA ARG A 98 -7.34 5.53 0.15
C ARG A 98 -6.62 5.91 1.44
N LYS A 99 -5.59 6.73 1.34
CA LYS A 99 -4.98 7.34 2.52
C LYS A 99 -6.10 8.13 3.18
N LYS A 100 -6.52 7.75 4.39
CA LYS A 100 -7.36 8.63 5.21
C LYS A 100 -6.62 9.97 5.28
N ALA A 101 -7.33 11.07 5.05
CA ALA A 101 -6.75 12.38 5.26
C ALA A 101 -6.23 12.40 6.70
N GLY A 102 -4.91 12.43 6.87
CA GLY A 102 -4.34 12.82 8.15
C GLY A 102 -4.74 14.27 8.30
N GLY A 103 -5.80 14.54 9.06
CA GLY A 103 -6.02 15.89 9.57
C GLY A 103 -4.71 16.35 10.20
N ALA A 104 -4.36 17.62 10.02
CA ALA A 104 -3.24 18.21 10.74
C ALA A 104 -3.48 17.94 12.23
N ARG A 105 -2.74 16.97 12.78
CA ARG A 105 -2.70 16.75 14.22
C ARG A 105 -1.98 17.97 14.74
N GLU A 106 -2.72 18.93 15.28
CA GLU A 106 -2.08 19.97 16.07
C GLU A 106 -1.32 19.25 17.18
N PRO A 107 -0.02 19.55 17.36
CA PRO A 107 0.68 19.06 18.52
C PRO A 107 -0.10 19.57 19.74
N ALA A 108 -0.63 18.66 20.54
CA ALA A 108 -1.25 19.03 21.80
C ALA A 108 -0.19 19.82 22.58
N LEU A 109 -0.50 21.07 22.91
CA LEU A 109 0.35 21.89 23.77
C LEU A 109 0.35 21.20 25.14
N SER A 110 1.36 20.38 25.39
CA SER A 110 1.50 19.68 26.66
C SER A 110 1.83 20.73 27.73
N VAL A 111 0.85 21.03 28.57
CA VAL A 111 1.10 21.71 29.83
C VAL A 111 2.02 20.78 30.63
N VAL A 112 3.22 21.27 31.00
CA VAL A 112 4.20 20.48 31.76
C VAL A 112 3.78 20.44 33.23
N MET A 113 2.69 19.73 33.51
CA MET A 113 2.24 19.41 34.86
C MET A 113 2.03 17.91 34.99
N LEU A 114 2.31 17.37 36.17
CA LEU A 114 2.02 15.97 36.49
C LEU A 114 0.52 15.70 36.26
N ASN A 115 0.18 14.58 35.62
CA ASN A 115 -1.20 14.23 35.26
C ASN A 115 -1.92 15.25 34.36
N ALA A 116 -1.20 16.09 33.61
CA ALA A 116 -1.83 17.01 32.67
C ALA A 116 -2.65 16.28 31.59
N GLY A 117 -2.18 15.10 31.18
CA GLY A 117 -2.87 14.25 30.22
C GLY A 117 -2.43 12.80 30.37
N TRP A 118 -3.39 11.89 30.29
CA TRP A 118 -3.13 10.46 30.17
C TRP A 118 -3.50 9.99 28.77
N SER A 119 -2.60 9.26 28.13
CA SER A 119 -2.87 8.52 26.91
C SER A 119 -3.29 7.09 27.24
N VAL A 120 -4.36 6.64 26.60
CA VAL A 120 -4.86 5.27 26.73
C VAL A 120 -4.93 4.56 25.39
N ASP A 121 -4.50 3.30 25.36
CA ASP A 121 -4.47 2.49 24.15
C ASP A 121 -4.83 1.01 24.39
N PHE A 122 -5.39 0.39 23.36
CA PHE A 122 -5.61 -1.05 23.31
C PHE A 122 -4.64 -1.67 22.33
N ILE A 123 -3.89 -2.68 22.79
CA ILE A 123 -3.04 -3.52 21.96
C ILE A 123 -3.71 -4.89 21.90
N HIS A 124 -4.07 -5.33 20.70
CA HIS A 124 -4.65 -6.66 20.48
C HIS A 124 -3.59 -7.60 19.96
N ASP A 125 -3.49 -8.78 20.57
CA ASP A 125 -2.54 -9.81 20.17
C ASP A 125 -3.16 -11.21 20.30
N GLN A 126 -2.45 -12.23 19.82
CA GLN A 126 -2.92 -13.60 19.75
C GLN A 126 -1.81 -14.58 20.11
N PHE A 127 -2.10 -15.51 21.01
CA PHE A 127 -1.21 -16.62 21.31
C PHE A 127 -1.05 -17.57 20.12
N ALA A 128 0.03 -18.35 20.11
CA ALA A 128 0.32 -19.33 19.06
C ALA A 128 -0.81 -20.36 18.83
N TYR A 129 -1.60 -20.66 19.88
CA TYR A 129 -2.76 -21.56 19.85
C TYR A 129 -4.07 -20.86 19.46
N GLY A 130 -4.03 -19.60 19.03
CA GLY A 130 -5.17 -18.89 18.45
C GLY A 130 -6.05 -18.13 19.46
N GLN A 131 -5.78 -18.22 20.76
CA GLN A 131 -6.49 -17.42 21.76
C GLN A 131 -6.06 -15.96 21.65
N ARG A 132 -7.05 -15.06 21.52
CA ARG A 132 -6.83 -13.61 21.46
C ARG A 132 -6.84 -13.01 22.86
N PHE A 133 -6.07 -11.96 23.03
CA PHE A 133 -6.09 -11.12 24.21
C PHE A 133 -5.86 -9.66 23.82
N CYS A 134 -6.27 -8.76 24.68
CA CYS A 134 -5.95 -7.35 24.59
C CYS A 134 -5.23 -6.88 25.85
N ILE A 135 -4.31 -5.95 25.64
CA ILE A 135 -3.62 -5.20 26.68
C ILE A 135 -4.16 -3.78 26.60
N PHE A 136 -4.61 -3.25 27.72
CA PHE A 136 -5.04 -1.88 27.84
C PHE A 136 -4.03 -1.10 28.67
N ASN A 137 -3.33 -0.14 28.07
CA ASN A 137 -2.31 0.63 28.77
C ASN A 137 -2.78 2.04 29.09
N PHE A 138 -2.23 2.53 30.20
CA PHE A 138 -2.35 3.90 30.68
C PHE A 138 -0.95 4.50 30.76
N ILE A 139 -0.73 5.58 30.01
CA ILE A 139 0.57 6.26 29.95
C ILE A 139 0.36 7.73 30.32
N ASP A 140 1.17 8.24 31.23
CA ASP A 140 1.20 9.69 31.49
C ASP A 140 1.96 10.41 30.37
N ASP A 141 1.34 11.44 29.80
CA ASP A 141 1.87 12.09 28.60
C ASP A 141 3.13 12.92 28.86
N VAL A 142 3.37 13.35 30.09
CA VAL A 142 4.48 14.23 30.46
C VAL A 142 5.70 13.42 30.89
N THR A 143 5.50 12.50 31.83
CA THR A 143 6.55 11.65 32.41
C THR A 143 6.89 10.45 31.52
N LYS A 144 5.98 10.06 30.62
CA LYS A 144 6.03 8.82 29.83
C LYS A 144 6.06 7.55 30.69
N GLU A 145 5.60 7.66 31.94
CA GLU A 145 5.44 6.52 32.83
C GLU A 145 4.20 5.69 32.44
N CYS A 146 4.33 4.36 32.51
CA CYS A 146 3.20 3.44 32.35
C CYS A 146 2.53 3.27 33.71
N LEU A 147 1.35 3.86 33.87
CA LEU A 147 0.58 3.84 35.13
C LEU A 147 -0.06 2.48 35.39
N ALA A 148 -0.53 1.82 34.32
CA ALA A 148 -1.01 0.44 34.37
C ALA A 148 -1.05 -0.18 32.98
N ALA A 149 -0.93 -1.51 32.95
CA ALA A 149 -1.15 -2.34 31.77
C ALA A 149 -2.05 -3.52 32.18
N VAL A 150 -3.30 -3.51 31.73
CA VAL A 150 -4.29 -4.52 32.07
C VAL A 150 -4.41 -5.50 30.93
N VAL A 151 -4.19 -6.79 31.21
CA VAL A 151 -4.25 -7.86 30.21
C VAL A 151 -5.51 -8.70 30.44
N ASP A 152 -6.33 -8.84 29.41
CA ASP A 152 -7.50 -9.72 29.45
C ASP A 152 -7.81 -10.28 28.05
N THR A 153 -8.63 -11.32 27.98
CA THR A 153 -9.19 -11.83 26.72
C THR A 153 -10.18 -10.85 26.09
N ALA A 154 -10.91 -10.11 26.92
CA ALA A 154 -11.79 -9.01 26.50
C ALA A 154 -11.96 -8.01 27.66
N ILE A 155 -11.67 -6.74 27.40
CA ILE A 155 -11.77 -5.69 28.41
C ILE A 155 -13.07 -4.91 28.19
N SER A 156 -14.00 -5.00 29.14
CA SER A 156 -15.27 -4.26 29.09
C SER A 156 -15.11 -2.82 29.57
N GLY A 157 -16.01 -1.92 29.16
CA GLY A 157 -15.99 -0.53 29.63
C GLY A 157 -16.11 -0.39 31.15
N CYS A 158 -16.85 -1.29 31.82
CA CYS A 158 -16.93 -1.31 33.28
C CYS A 158 -15.58 -1.69 33.93
N HIS A 159 -14.84 -2.62 33.31
CA HIS A 159 -13.50 -2.96 33.77
C HIS A 159 -12.58 -1.74 33.63
N VAL A 160 -12.57 -1.09 32.47
CA VAL A 160 -11.80 0.15 32.23
C VAL A 160 -12.14 1.23 33.26
N ALA A 161 -13.42 1.50 33.51
CA ALA A 161 -13.87 2.51 34.46
C ALA A 161 -13.37 2.24 35.90
N ARG A 162 -13.35 0.96 36.31
CA ARG A 162 -12.82 0.55 37.62
C ARG A 162 -11.32 0.81 37.72
N GLU A 163 -10.56 0.42 36.70
CA GLU A 163 -9.10 0.63 36.69
C GLU A 163 -8.75 2.11 36.67
N LEU A 164 -9.48 2.91 35.87
CA LEU A 164 -9.35 4.36 35.87
C LEU A 164 -9.62 4.98 37.24
N LYS A 165 -10.67 4.53 37.93
CA LYS A 165 -10.97 5.00 39.29
C LYS A 165 -9.82 4.71 40.25
N THR A 166 -9.28 3.49 40.22
CA THR A 166 -8.14 3.11 41.07
C THR A 166 -6.88 3.91 40.74
N LEU A 167 -6.62 4.21 39.46
CA LEU A 167 -5.49 5.06 39.06
C LEU A 167 -5.66 6.50 39.53
N ILE A 168 -6.87 7.05 39.43
CA ILE A 168 -7.18 8.40 39.91
C ILE A 168 -6.99 8.50 41.42
N GLU A 169 -7.38 7.48 42.18
CA GLU A 169 -7.17 7.43 43.64
C GLU A 169 -5.68 7.39 44.02
N ARG A 170 -4.82 6.78 43.19
CA ARG A 170 -3.38 6.63 43.46
C ARG A 170 -2.53 7.80 42.97
N HIS A 171 -2.79 8.27 41.76
CA HIS A 171 -1.94 9.26 41.07
C HIS A 171 -2.57 10.66 41.07
N GLY A 172 -3.85 10.78 41.41
CA GLY A 172 -4.63 12.01 41.27
C GLY A 172 -5.40 12.06 39.95
N LYS A 173 -6.32 13.02 39.86
CA LYS A 173 -7.20 13.17 38.69
C LYS A 173 -6.44 13.77 37.50
N PRO A 174 -6.50 13.16 36.30
CA PRO A 174 -5.90 13.73 35.10
C PRO A 174 -6.69 14.93 34.59
N GLY A 175 -5.99 15.85 33.91
CA GLY A 175 -6.62 16.99 33.23
C GLY A 175 -7.37 16.60 31.96
N LEU A 176 -6.90 15.56 31.25
CA LEU A 176 -7.46 15.06 30.01
C LEU A 176 -7.12 13.57 29.84
N ILE A 177 -8.02 12.78 29.24
CA ILE A 177 -7.71 11.42 28.81
C ILE A 177 -7.83 11.34 27.29
N VAL A 178 -6.74 10.99 26.61
CA VAL A 178 -6.67 10.88 25.16
C VAL A 178 -6.67 9.42 24.75
N SER A 179 -7.71 9.00 24.02
CA SER A 179 -7.76 7.68 23.39
C SER A 179 -7.39 7.76 21.91
N TYR A 180 -6.47 6.91 21.47
CA TYR A 180 -6.04 6.85 20.07
C TYR A 180 -6.88 5.89 19.19
N HIS A 181 -7.81 5.13 19.79
CA HIS A 181 -8.59 4.10 19.11
C HIS A 181 -10.09 4.45 19.12
N GLY A 182 -10.55 5.06 18.02
CA GLY A 182 -11.80 5.82 17.91
C GLY A 182 -13.14 5.06 17.88
N THR A 183 -13.21 3.82 18.39
CA THR A 183 -14.50 3.09 18.55
C THR A 183 -14.52 2.14 19.74
N GLU A 184 -13.35 1.69 20.22
CA GLU A 184 -13.26 0.76 21.35
C GLU A 184 -13.48 1.49 22.68
N PHE A 185 -13.27 2.80 22.69
CA PHE A 185 -13.48 3.67 23.86
C PHE A 185 -14.88 4.32 23.92
N THR A 186 -15.70 4.19 22.88
CA THR A 186 -17.03 4.83 22.80
C THR A 186 -18.15 3.93 23.31
N SER A 187 -17.88 3.12 24.35
CA SER A 187 -18.94 2.33 24.98
C SER A 187 -19.79 3.21 25.90
N ASN A 188 -21.09 2.90 26.04
CA ASN A 188 -21.99 3.66 26.93
C ASN A 188 -21.48 3.70 28.39
N ALA A 189 -20.78 2.66 28.83
CA ALA A 189 -20.17 2.61 30.16
C ALA A 189 -19.04 3.64 30.32
N MET A 190 -18.24 3.87 29.28
CA MET A 190 -17.19 4.89 29.29
C MET A 190 -17.74 6.31 29.22
N LEU A 191 -18.83 6.51 28.47
CA LEU A 191 -19.53 7.80 28.43
C LEU A 191 -20.14 8.15 29.80
N ALA A 192 -20.85 7.20 30.41
CA ALA A 192 -21.41 7.37 31.75
C ALA A 192 -20.31 7.65 32.79
N TRP A 193 -19.18 6.93 32.70
CA TRP A 193 -18.04 7.16 33.59
C TRP A 193 -17.41 8.55 33.39
N SER A 194 -17.23 9.03 32.15
CA SER A 194 -16.67 10.37 31.90
C SER A 194 -17.56 11.49 32.44
N GLU A 195 -18.89 11.33 32.33
CA GLU A 195 -19.86 12.28 32.89
C GLU A 195 -19.81 12.30 34.42
N GLU A 196 -19.67 11.14 35.07
CA GLU A 196 -19.56 11.04 36.52
C GLU A 196 -18.22 11.53 37.06
N ALA A 197 -17.12 11.23 36.37
CA ALA A 197 -15.76 11.57 36.79
C ALA A 197 -15.37 13.04 36.50
N TRP A 198 -16.18 13.78 35.74
CA TRP A 198 -15.89 15.14 35.26
C TRP A 198 -14.52 15.22 34.56
N VAL A 199 -14.15 14.22 33.77
CA VAL A 199 -12.93 14.21 32.95
C VAL A 199 -13.35 14.32 31.48
N PRO A 200 -12.91 15.38 30.76
CA PRO A 200 -13.24 15.59 29.35
C PRO A 200 -12.52 14.62 28.40
#